data_AF-A0A2E8TD24-F1
#
_entry.id   AF-A0A2E8TD24-F1
#
_cell.length_a   1.000
_cell.length_b   1.000
_cell.length_c   1.000
_cell.angle_alpha   90.00
_cell.angle_beta   90.00
_cell.angle_gamma   90.00
#
_symmetry.space_group_name_H-M   'P 1'
#
loop_
_entity.id
_entity.type
_entity.pdbx_description
1 polymer ?
#
loop_
_entity_poly.entity_id
_entity_poly.type
_entity_poly.pdbx_seq_one_letter_code
_entity_poly.pdbx_strand_id
1 'polypeptide(L)'
;MKSINLRISSDLLEQIDQAAAASGQDRSNWLRHAATEKLSGGFNAKDPNTAEEIKVADERAREIVRDVLVRLNRLEAHCFPDADADPFEQSTTTK
;
A
#
# COMPACT_ATOMS: atom_id res chain seq x y z
N MET A 1 1.96 -20.61 -14.71
CA MET A 1 2.28 -19.17 -14.59
C MET A 1 1.08 -18.36 -15.04
N LYS A 2 0.57 -17.44 -14.21
CA LYS A 2 -0.44 -16.47 -14.63
C LYS A 2 0.30 -15.23 -15.13
N SER A 3 0.02 -14.79 -16.36
CA SER A 3 0.60 -13.57 -16.93
C SER A 3 -0.50 -12.53 -17.16
N ILE A 4 -0.15 -11.25 -16.99
CA ILE A 4 -1.03 -10.12 -17.27
C ILE A 4 -0.42 -9.39 -18.46
N ASN A 5 -1.19 -9.22 -19.52
CA ASN A 5 -0.78 -8.45 -20.69
C ASN A 5 -1.50 -7.09 -20.65
N LEU A 6 -0.73 -6.01 -20.60
CA LEU A 6 -1.24 -4.64 -20.57
C LEU A 6 -0.99 -3.97 -21.91
N ARG A 7 -1.97 -3.20 -22.39
CA ARG A 7 -1.81 -2.29 -23.52
C ARG A 7 -1.76 -0.88 -22.98
N ILE A 8 -0.60 -0.26 -23.05
CA ILE A 8 -0.33 1.09 -22.55
C ILE A 8 0.36 1.90 -23.64
N SER A 9 0.17 3.22 -23.62
CA SER A 9 0.81 4.12 -24.58
C SER A 9 2.33 4.13 -24.39
N SER A 10 3.06 4.45 -25.46
CA SER A 10 4.52 4.60 -25.44
C SER A 10 4.97 5.59 -24.38
N ASP A 11 4.30 6.72 -24.28
CA ASP A 11 4.69 7.82 -23.41
C ASP A 11 4.56 7.43 -21.93
N LEU A 12 3.55 6.63 -21.60
CA LEU A 12 3.38 6.10 -20.25
C LEU A 12 4.42 5.01 -19.95
N LEU A 13 4.77 4.19 -20.95
CA LEU A 13 5.80 3.17 -20.81
C LEU A 13 7.16 3.79 -20.47
N GLU A 14 7.52 4.89 -21.14
CA GLU A 14 8.76 5.63 -20.87
C GLU A 14 8.79 6.20 -19.44
N GLN A 15 7.67 6.74 -18.97
CA GLN A 15 7.56 7.24 -17.59
C GLN A 15 7.74 6.12 -16.56
N ILE A 16 7.17 4.94 -16.82
CA ILE A 16 7.32 3.77 -15.96
C ILE A 16 8.79 3.32 -15.94
N ASP A 17 9.47 3.31 -17.09
CA ASP A 17 10.88 2.93 -17.17
C ASP A 17 11.79 3.88 -16.39
N GLN A 18 11.52 5.19 -16.48
CA GLN A 18 12.25 6.18 -15.71
C GLN A 18 12.02 6.00 -14.20
N ALA A 19 10.78 5.77 -13.78
CA ALA A 19 10.45 5.52 -12.38
C ALA A 19 11.09 4.22 -11.85
N ALA A 20 11.07 3.16 -12.64
CA ALA A 20 11.70 1.89 -12.30
C ALA A 20 13.23 2.04 -12.15
N ALA A 21 13.87 2.75 -13.09
CA ALA A 21 15.30 3.04 -13.04
C ALA A 21 15.68 3.89 -11.81
N ALA A 22 14.86 4.90 -11.46
CA ALA A 22 15.07 5.72 -10.28
C ALA A 22 14.98 4.93 -8.97
N SER A 23 14.13 3.90 -8.94
CA SER A 23 14.01 2.97 -7.80
C SER A 23 15.00 1.80 -7.83
N GLY A 24 15.87 1.71 -8.84
CA GLY A 24 16.81 0.60 -9.00
C GLY A 24 16.14 -0.75 -9.29
N GLN A 25 14.91 -0.73 -9.78
CA GLN A 25 14.09 -1.92 -10.07
C GLN A 25 13.92 -2.11 -11.57
N ASP A 26 13.67 -3.34 -12.00
CA ASP A 26 13.19 -3.61 -13.35
C ASP A 26 11.70 -3.26 -13.47
N ARG A 27 11.28 -2.90 -14.68
CA ARG A 27 9.90 -2.51 -15.01
C ARG A 27 8.84 -3.45 -14.42
N SER A 28 9.08 -4.77 -14.51
CA SER A 28 8.10 -5.77 -14.09
C SER A 28 7.95 -5.82 -12.58
N ASN A 29 9.06 -5.76 -11.83
CA ASN A 29 8.99 -5.72 -10.38
C ASN A 29 8.45 -4.38 -9.87
N TRP A 30 8.80 -3.27 -10.51
CA TRP A 30 8.26 -1.97 -10.18
C TRP A 30 6.73 -1.94 -10.33
N LEU A 31 6.21 -2.43 -11.48
CA LEU A 31 4.77 -2.51 -11.72
C LEU A 31 4.07 -3.44 -10.74
N ARG A 32 4.69 -4.56 -10.36
CA ARG A 32 4.13 -5.45 -9.33
C ARG A 32 4.10 -4.77 -7.98
N HIS A 33 5.17 -4.11 -7.56
CA HIS A 33 5.20 -3.38 -6.30
C HIS A 33 4.14 -2.28 -6.27
N ALA A 34 4.07 -1.45 -7.30
CA ALA A 34 3.09 -0.37 -7.38
C ALA A 34 1.64 -0.90 -7.40
N ALA A 35 1.38 -2.00 -8.12
CA ALA A 35 0.06 -2.62 -8.14
C ALA A 35 -0.30 -3.25 -6.79
N THR A 36 0.63 -3.98 -6.18
CA THR A 36 0.45 -4.57 -4.85
C THR A 36 0.21 -3.47 -3.84
N GLU A 37 1.02 -2.42 -3.82
CA GLU A 37 0.86 -1.27 -2.93
C GLU A 37 -0.52 -0.62 -3.14
N LYS A 38 -0.96 -0.36 -4.37
CA LYS A 38 -2.30 0.20 -4.60
C LYS A 38 -3.44 -0.73 -4.16
N LEU A 39 -3.29 -2.05 -4.35
CA LEU A 39 -4.28 -3.05 -3.98
C LEU A 39 -4.28 -3.37 -2.48
N SER A 40 -3.13 -3.31 -1.83
CA SER A 40 -2.95 -3.48 -0.39
C SER A 40 -3.27 -2.21 0.39
N GLY A 41 -3.56 -1.11 -0.32
CA GLY A 41 -3.85 0.18 0.29
C GLY A 41 -2.58 0.86 0.79
N GLY A 42 -1.66 1.22 -0.12
CA GLY A 42 -0.49 2.06 0.16
C GLY A 42 -0.85 3.50 0.57
N PHE A 43 -2.14 3.80 0.63
CA PHE A 43 -2.64 4.75 1.59
C PHE A 43 -2.87 3.95 2.86
N ASN A 44 -2.02 4.12 3.87
CA ASN A 44 -2.18 3.46 5.16
C ASN A 44 -3.44 4.02 5.84
N ALA A 45 -4.62 3.73 5.28
CA ALA A 45 -5.94 4.27 5.58
C ALA A 45 -6.45 3.81 6.95
N LYS A 46 -5.52 3.34 7.79
CA LYS A 46 -5.65 2.76 9.11
C LYS A 46 -4.75 3.47 10.12
N ASP A 47 -3.75 4.24 9.67
CA ASP A 47 -2.93 5.09 10.54
C ASP A 47 -3.71 6.41 10.78
N PRO A 48 -4.04 6.75 12.04
CA PRO A 48 -4.68 8.02 12.38
C PRO A 48 -3.96 9.26 11.83
N ASN A 49 -2.64 9.20 11.60
CA ASN A 49 -1.87 10.31 11.05
C ASN A 49 -2.19 10.58 9.58
N THR A 50 -2.70 9.59 8.84
CA THR A 50 -3.15 9.79 7.44
C THR A 50 -4.40 10.65 7.32
N ALA A 51 -5.09 10.95 8.43
CA ALA A 51 -6.22 11.88 8.43
C ALA A 51 -5.83 13.29 7.95
N GLU A 52 -4.57 13.70 8.10
CA GLU A 52 -4.04 14.97 7.57
C GLU A 52 -3.98 15.01 6.04
N GLU A 53 -3.79 13.85 5.41
CA GLU A 53 -3.67 13.71 3.96
C GLU A 53 -5.03 13.56 3.28
N ILE A 54 -6.11 13.40 4.06
CA ILE A 54 -7.47 13.28 3.56
C ILE A 54 -8.07 14.67 3.34
N LYS A 55 -8.55 14.91 2.11
CA LYS A 55 -9.33 16.10 1.79
C LYS A 55 -10.70 16.02 2.48
N VAL A 56 -10.87 16.78 3.55
CA VAL A 56 -12.12 16.89 4.32
C VAL A 56 -12.85 18.21 4.06
N ALA A 57 -14.13 18.26 4.41
CA ALA A 57 -14.95 19.47 4.27
C ALA A 57 -14.61 20.56 5.30
N ASP A 58 -14.20 20.17 6.51
CA ASP A 58 -13.84 21.07 7.62
C ASP A 58 -12.96 20.34 8.66
N GLU A 59 -12.40 21.09 9.61
CA GLU A 59 -11.47 20.57 10.64
C GLU A 59 -12.12 19.54 11.56
N ARG A 60 -13.40 19.74 11.92
CA ARG A 60 -14.14 18.83 12.79
C ARG A 60 -14.35 17.48 12.09
N ALA A 61 -14.59 17.48 10.78
CA ALA A 61 -14.64 16.27 9.99
C ALA A 61 -13.30 15.51 10.02
N ARG A 62 -12.15 16.21 10.02
CA ARG A 62 -10.83 15.58 10.18
C ARG A 62 -10.67 14.90 11.53
N GLU A 63 -11.06 15.57 12.61
CA GLU A 63 -11.00 15.01 13.96
C GLU A 63 -11.86 13.75 14.10
N ILE A 64 -13.06 13.76 13.52
CA ILE A 64 -13.96 12.59 13.51
C ILE A 64 -13.32 11.43 12.74
N VAL A 65 -12.75 11.70 11.55
CA VAL A 65 -12.04 10.68 10.76
C VAL A 65 -10.88 10.10 11.56
N ARG A 66 -10.07 10.95 12.23
CA ARG A 66 -8.97 10.50 13.09
C ARG A 66 -9.44 9.57 14.21
N ASP A 67 -10.50 9.93 14.93
CA ASP A 67 -11.03 9.11 16.03
C ASP A 67 -11.58 7.76 15.52
N VAL A 68 -12.26 7.75 14.36
CA VAL A 68 -12.72 6.51 13.72
C VAL A 68 -11.54 5.60 13.35
N LEU A 69 -10.47 6.15 12.77
CA LEU A 69 -9.27 5.39 12.42
C LEU A 69 -8.59 4.79 13.65
N VAL A 70 -8.47 5.54 14.75
CA VAL A 70 -7.91 5.04 16.02
C VAL A 70 -8.72 3.85 16.55
N ARG A 71 -10.06 3.94 16.51
CA ARG A 71 -10.95 2.87 17.00
C ARG A 71 -10.87 1.62 16.14
N LEU A 72 -10.81 1.78 14.81
CA LEU A 72 -10.64 0.67 13.88
C LEU A 72 -9.30 -0.04 14.12
N ASN A 73 -8.23 0.71 14.30
CA ASN A 73 -6.89 0.16 14.55
C ASN A 73 -6.85 -0.64 15.87
N ARG A 74 -7.45 -0.12 16.95
CA ARG A 74 -7.60 -0.87 18.22
C ARG A 74 -8.43 -2.14 18.07
N LEU A 75 -9.50 -2.11 17.29
CA LEU A 75 -10.36 -3.27 17.06
C LEU A 75 -9.64 -4.34 16.24
N GLU A 76 -8.93 -3.96 15.19
CA GLU A 76 -8.12 -4.89 14.40
C GLU A 76 -7.01 -5.52 15.23
N ALA A 77 -6.26 -4.74 16.03
CA ALA A 77 -5.24 -5.28 16.91
C ALA A 77 -5.79 -6.31 17.91
N HIS A 78 -7.06 -6.16 18.31
CA HIS A 78 -7.73 -7.11 19.20
C HIS A 78 -8.23 -8.36 18.46
N CYS A 79 -8.77 -8.21 17.24
CA CYS A 79 -9.37 -9.30 16.47
C CYS A 79 -8.34 -10.09 15.65
N PHE A 80 -7.23 -9.47 15.26
CA PHE A 80 -6.21 -10.03 14.37
C PHE A 80 -4.80 -9.72 14.91
N PRO A 81 -4.41 -10.28 16.07
CA PRO A 81 -3.12 -10.00 16.70
C PRO A 81 -1.91 -10.44 15.85
N ASP A 82 -2.12 -11.35 14.88
CA ASP A 82 -1.07 -11.91 14.01
C ASP A 82 -1.11 -11.39 12.56
N ALA A 83 -1.90 -10.35 12.24
CA ALA A 83 -2.08 -9.88 10.86
C ALA A 83 -0.83 -9.23 10.23
N ASP A 84 0.17 -8.87 11.03
CA ASP A 84 1.46 -8.37 10.56
C ASP A 84 2.44 -9.50 10.17
N ALA A 85 2.08 -10.77 10.38
CA ALA A 85 2.88 -11.88 9.90
C ALA A 85 2.72 -12.03 8.39
N ASP A 86 3.74 -11.61 7.62
CA ASP A 86 3.80 -11.87 6.19
C ASP A 86 3.67 -13.39 5.93
N PRO A 87 2.63 -13.86 5.22
CA PRO A 87 2.45 -15.28 4.92
C PRO A 87 3.55 -15.85 4.01
N PHE A 88 4.43 -15.02 3.46
CA PHE A 88 5.57 -15.40 2.64
C PHE A 88 6.92 -15.35 3.40
N GLU A 89 6.96 -14.87 4.65
CA GLU A 89 8.14 -14.96 5.54
C GLU A 89 8.27 -16.33 6.23
N GLN A 90 7.81 -17.41 5.59
CA GLN A 90 8.05 -18.75 6.11
C GLN A 90 9.48 -19.23 5.79
N SER A 91 10.33 -19.11 6.81
CA SER A 91 11.48 -19.99 7.09
C SER A 91 12.76 -19.81 6.25
N THR A 92 13.53 -18.77 6.54
CA THR A 92 15.00 -18.84 6.45
C THR A 92 15.61 -18.91 7.84
N THR A 93 15.49 -20.05 8.53
CA THR A 93 16.28 -20.34 9.75
C THR A 93 16.55 -21.83 9.84
N THR A 94 17.80 -22.14 9.46
CA THR A 94 18.70 -23.15 10.05
C THR A 94 18.55 -24.62 9.63
N LYS A 95 19.54 -25.07 8.85
CA LYS A 95 20.41 -26.18 9.26
C LYS A 95 21.84 -25.94 8.80
#